data_AF-A0A3D3R8X1-F1
#
_entry.id   AF-A0A3D3R8X1-F1
#
_cell.length_a   1.000
_cell.length_b   1.000
_cell.length_c   1.000
_cell.angle_alpha   90.00
_cell.angle_beta   90.00
_cell.angle_gamma   90.00
#
_symmetry.space_group_name_H-M   'P 1'
#
loop_
_entity.id
_entity.type
_entity.pdbx_description
1 polymer ?
#
loop_
_entity_poly.entity_id
_entity_poly.type
_entity_poly.pdbx_seq_one_letter_code
_entity_poly.pdbx_strand_id
1 'polypeptide(L)'
;NAAVHRLCQSGLKNVLIHLKVLAGEETSRSDLGLPPTRWIQALDAEDYLFAPESGIFESFVDVGADVSVDQPLGALHFLERPDREPTIIHAPSKGIAIAHRGPTLTSQGDILFCLAHDVETDVLKTFA
;
A
#
# COMPACT_ATOMS: atom_id res chain seq x y z
N ASN A 1 -15.24 -2.24 10.70
CA ASN A 1 -13.92 -2.87 10.47
C ASN A 1 -13.86 -4.38 10.83
N ALA A 2 -14.95 -5.15 10.71
CA ALA A 2 -14.94 -6.58 11.11
C ALA A 2 -14.27 -7.52 10.08
N ALA A 3 -14.23 -7.13 8.81
CA ALA A 3 -13.64 -7.94 7.73
C ALA A 3 -12.11 -8.03 7.85
N VAL A 4 -11.42 -6.92 8.13
CA VAL A 4 -9.96 -6.89 8.31
C VAL A 4 -9.55 -7.77 9.49
N HIS A 5 -10.25 -7.67 10.63
CA HIS A 5 -9.99 -8.55 11.77
C HIS A 5 -10.17 -10.03 11.42
N ARG A 6 -11.23 -10.40 10.70
CA ARG A 6 -11.43 -11.80 10.25
C ARG A 6 -10.29 -12.26 9.34
N LEU A 7 -9.86 -11.43 8.40
CA LEU A 7 -8.75 -11.74 7.51
C LEU A 7 -7.46 -11.98 8.31
N CYS A 8 -7.09 -11.07 9.21
CA CYS A 8 -5.91 -11.22 10.05
C CYS A 8 -5.97 -12.48 10.93
N GLN A 9 -7.12 -12.76 11.54
CA GLN A 9 -7.31 -13.96 12.37
C GLN A 9 -7.18 -15.24 11.55
N SER A 10 -7.75 -15.28 10.33
CA SER A 10 -7.63 -16.44 9.44
C SER A 10 -6.18 -16.69 9.01
N GLY A 11 -5.44 -15.64 8.64
CA GLY A 11 -4.02 -15.75 8.28
C GLY A 11 -3.16 -16.19 9.45
N LEU A 12 -3.36 -15.61 10.64
CA LEU A 12 -2.65 -16.01 11.85
C LEU A 12 -2.92 -17.47 12.21
N LYS A 13 -4.17 -17.92 12.12
CA LYS A 13 -4.52 -19.32 12.37
C LYS A 13 -3.77 -20.27 11.41
N ASN A 14 -3.73 -19.96 10.11
CA ASN A 14 -2.98 -20.77 9.14
C ASN A 14 -1.50 -20.85 9.51
N VAL A 15 -0.86 -19.73 9.86
CA VAL A 15 0.55 -19.72 10.29
C VAL A 15 0.78 -20.58 11.53
N LEU A 16 -0.11 -20.52 12.53
CA LEU A 16 0.02 -21.32 13.75
C LEU A 16 -0.18 -22.83 13.50
N ILE A 17 -1.05 -23.20 12.55
CA ILE A 17 -1.20 -24.59 12.10
C ILE A 17 0.05 -25.05 11.35
N HIS A 18 0.55 -24.23 10.42
CA HIS A 18 1.76 -24.50 9.64
C HIS A 18 2.97 -24.79 10.54
N LEU A 19 3.14 -23.97 11.58
CA LEU A 19 4.21 -24.11 12.59
C LEU A 19 3.92 -25.19 13.63
N LYS A 20 2.81 -25.94 13.50
CA LYS A 20 2.39 -27.03 14.40
C LYS A 20 2.16 -26.59 15.84
N VAL A 21 1.89 -25.30 16.06
CA VAL A 21 1.50 -24.76 17.37
C VAL A 21 0.02 -25.08 17.66
N LEU A 22 -0.82 -25.07 16.62
CA LEU A 22 -2.22 -25.48 16.69
C LEU A 22 -2.47 -26.71 15.83
N ALA A 23 -3.36 -27.59 16.29
CA ALA A 23 -3.91 -28.65 15.46
C ALA A 23 -4.96 -28.09 14.48
N GLY A 24 -4.99 -28.59 13.26
CA GLY A 24 -5.97 -28.22 12.24
C GLY A 24 -5.43 -28.37 10.83
N GLU A 25 -6.23 -27.95 9.86
CA GLU A 25 -5.85 -27.85 8.45
C GLU A 25 -5.78 -26.38 8.03
N GLU A 26 -4.76 -26.04 7.25
CA GLU A 26 -4.62 -24.72 6.64
C GLU A 26 -5.72 -24.51 5.59
N THR A 27 -6.26 -23.29 5.50
CA THR A 27 -7.18 -22.91 4.42
C THR A 27 -6.45 -22.05 3.41
N SER A 28 -6.21 -22.57 2.21
CA SER A 28 -5.53 -21.85 1.14
C SER A 28 -6.42 -20.79 0.51
N ARG A 29 -5.82 -19.88 -0.26
CA ARG A 29 -6.57 -18.89 -1.06
C ARG A 29 -7.45 -19.55 -2.12
N SER A 30 -6.98 -20.67 -2.70
CA SER A 30 -7.76 -21.47 -3.64
C SER A 30 -9.01 -22.07 -2.99
N ASP A 31 -8.93 -22.54 -1.74
CA ASP A 31 -10.09 -23.08 -1.01
C ASP A 31 -11.16 -22.01 -0.77
N LEU A 32 -10.74 -20.74 -0.72
CA LEU A 32 -11.61 -19.57 -0.56
C LEU A 32 -12.11 -19.00 -1.90
N GLY A 33 -11.73 -19.60 -3.04
CA GLY A 33 -12.06 -19.07 -4.38
C GLY A 33 -11.39 -17.73 -4.69
N LEU A 34 -10.27 -17.42 -4.03
CA LEU A 34 -9.52 -16.18 -4.21
C LEU A 34 -8.36 -16.37 -5.19
N PRO A 35 -7.94 -15.31 -5.92
CA PRO A 35 -6.78 -15.38 -6.79
C PRO A 35 -5.50 -15.68 -5.98
N PRO A 36 -4.42 -16.19 -6.61
CA PRO A 36 -3.12 -16.36 -5.95
C PRO A 36 -2.65 -15.09 -5.24
N THR A 37 -1.77 -15.23 -4.25
CA THR A 37 -1.11 -14.08 -3.62
C THR A 37 -0.31 -13.32 -4.67
N ARG A 38 -0.57 -12.02 -4.83
CA ARG A 38 0.28 -11.11 -5.61
C ARG A 38 1.47 -10.72 -4.73
N TRP A 39 2.66 -11.06 -5.17
CA TRP A 39 3.89 -10.70 -4.47
C TRP A 39 4.37 -9.35 -4.97
N ILE A 40 4.50 -8.40 -4.05
CA ILE A 40 4.90 -7.02 -4.35
C ILE A 40 6.00 -6.58 -3.38
N GLN A 41 6.81 -5.62 -3.81
CA GLN A 41 7.93 -5.08 -3.05
C GLN A 41 8.08 -3.57 -3.28
N ALA A 42 8.48 -2.84 -2.24
CA ALA A 42 8.86 -1.44 -2.31
C ALA A 42 10.31 -1.35 -1.82
N LEU A 43 11.26 -1.35 -2.76
CA LEU A 43 12.69 -1.43 -2.45
C LEU A 43 13.44 -0.15 -2.83
N ASP A 44 12.84 0.67 -3.70
CA ASP A 44 13.46 1.88 -4.21
C ASP A 44 13.07 3.07 -3.33
N ALA A 45 13.96 4.07 -3.20
CA ALA A 45 13.67 5.25 -2.38
C ALA A 45 12.53 6.08 -2.99
N GLU A 46 12.42 6.06 -4.31
CA GLU A 46 11.42 6.72 -5.12
C GLU A 46 10.01 6.14 -4.94
N ASP A 47 9.90 4.96 -4.32
CA ASP A 47 8.61 4.37 -3.94
C ASP A 47 7.93 5.14 -2.81
N TYR A 48 8.68 5.99 -2.09
CA TYR A 48 8.19 6.77 -0.96
C TYR A 48 8.06 8.25 -1.36
N LEU A 49 6.82 8.70 -1.56
CA LEU A 49 6.54 10.06 -1.98
C LEU A 49 6.36 10.92 -0.73
N PHE A 50 7.25 11.90 -0.56
CA PHE A 50 7.27 12.78 0.59
C PHE A 50 6.53 14.09 0.35
N ALA A 51 5.97 14.66 1.42
CA ALA A 51 5.34 15.97 1.39
C ALA A 51 6.39 17.04 1.10
N PRO A 52 6.30 17.78 -0.02
CA PRO A 52 7.28 18.80 -0.33
C PRO A 52 7.24 19.98 0.66
N GLU A 53 6.09 20.19 1.30
CA GLU A 53 5.79 21.27 2.25
C GLU A 53 4.76 20.76 3.28
N SER A 54 4.57 21.49 4.39
CA SER A 54 3.49 21.20 5.34
C SER A 54 2.14 21.66 4.79
N GLY A 55 1.08 20.89 5.02
CA GLY A 55 -0.25 21.20 4.50
C GLY A 55 -1.30 20.14 4.78
N ILE A 56 -2.42 20.22 4.07
CA ILE A 56 -3.50 19.24 4.11
C ILE A 56 -3.41 18.36 2.88
N PHE A 57 -3.19 17.07 3.08
CA PHE A 57 -3.13 16.09 2.01
C PHE A 57 -4.49 15.45 1.76
N GLU A 58 -4.87 15.41 0.48
CA GLU A 58 -6.04 14.73 -0.05
C GLU A 58 -5.58 13.62 -0.99
N SER A 59 -5.94 12.38 -0.69
CA SER A 59 -5.67 11.22 -1.55
C SER A 59 -6.73 11.10 -2.65
N PHE A 60 -6.31 10.83 -3.88
CA PHE A 60 -7.19 10.52 -5.02
C PHE A 60 -7.30 9.03 -5.32
N VAL A 61 -6.47 8.21 -4.67
CA VAL A 61 -6.33 6.78 -4.95
C VAL A 61 -6.40 5.97 -3.66
N ASP A 62 -7.14 4.86 -3.70
CA ASP A 62 -7.25 3.91 -2.58
C ASP A 62 -6.02 2.99 -2.49
N VAL A 63 -5.68 2.57 -1.27
CA VAL A 63 -4.70 1.50 -1.06
C VAL A 63 -5.17 0.21 -1.75
N GLY A 64 -4.28 -0.40 -2.51
CA GLY A 64 -4.51 -1.60 -3.31
C GLY A 64 -4.80 -1.34 -4.78
N ALA A 65 -4.93 -0.07 -5.21
CA ALA A 65 -5.12 0.27 -6.61
C ALA A 65 -3.81 0.25 -7.40
N ASP A 66 -3.87 -0.26 -8.63
CA ASP A 66 -2.80 -0.09 -9.61
C ASP A 66 -2.76 1.36 -10.11
N VAL A 67 -1.55 1.89 -10.28
CA VAL A 67 -1.29 3.27 -10.71
C VAL A 67 -0.38 3.28 -11.93
N SER A 68 -0.57 4.27 -12.80
CA SER A 68 0.27 4.53 -13.96
C SER A 68 1.30 5.62 -13.67
N VAL A 69 2.38 5.66 -14.46
CA VAL A 69 3.35 6.78 -14.44
C VAL A 69 2.61 8.10 -14.67
N ASP A 70 2.99 9.14 -13.94
CA ASP A 70 2.40 10.48 -13.99
C ASP A 70 0.91 10.55 -13.62
N GLN A 71 0.32 9.48 -13.09
CA GLN A 71 -1.04 9.53 -12.56
C GLN A 71 -1.08 10.42 -11.31
N PRO A 72 -2.03 11.37 -11.21
CA PRO A 72 -2.28 12.11 -9.97
C PRO A 72 -2.70 11.16 -8.86
N LEU A 73 -1.94 11.16 -7.76
CA LEU A 73 -2.21 10.33 -6.57
C LEU A 73 -2.90 11.13 -5.47
N GLY A 74 -2.71 12.44 -5.44
CA GLY A 74 -3.32 13.31 -4.46
C GLY A 74 -2.93 14.77 -4.63
N ALA A 75 -3.48 15.62 -3.78
CA ALA A 75 -3.19 17.04 -3.73
C ALA A 75 -2.79 17.48 -2.31
N LEU A 76 -1.76 18.32 -2.23
CA LEU A 76 -1.36 19.00 -1.01
C LEU A 76 -1.86 20.44 -1.03
N HIS A 77 -2.77 20.75 -0.11
CA HIS A 77 -3.43 22.05 0.05
C HIS A 77 -2.78 22.88 1.17
N PHE A 78 -2.82 24.21 1.04
CA PHE A 78 -2.12 25.14 1.94
C PHE A 78 -3.12 26.06 2.67
N LEU A 79 -3.38 25.80 3.95
CA LEU A 79 -4.41 26.54 4.72
C LEU A 79 -4.06 28.02 4.91
N GLU A 80 -2.77 28.33 5.02
CA GLU A 80 -2.28 29.69 5.20
C GLU A 80 -2.25 30.48 3.88
N ARG A 81 -2.45 29.82 2.73
CA ARG A 81 -2.39 30.40 1.37
C ARG A 81 -3.52 29.88 0.49
N PRO A 82 -4.79 30.24 0.77
CA PRO A 82 -5.94 29.80 -0.02
C PRO A 82 -5.95 30.36 -1.45
N ASP A 83 -5.12 31.37 -1.74
CA ASP A 83 -4.88 31.92 -3.07
C ASP A 83 -3.97 31.04 -3.94
N ARG A 84 -3.28 30.06 -3.34
CA ARG A 84 -2.32 29.20 -3.99
C ARG A 84 -3.00 27.90 -4.42
N GLU A 85 -2.77 27.52 -5.67
CA GLU A 85 -3.19 26.21 -6.18
C GLU A 85 -2.51 25.06 -5.42
N PRO A 86 -3.23 23.95 -5.16
CA PRO A 86 -2.65 22.79 -4.50
C PRO A 86 -1.49 22.17 -5.29
N THR A 87 -0.51 21.60 -4.59
CA THR A 87 0.56 20.84 -5.23
C THR A 87 0.06 19.42 -5.54
N ILE A 88 -0.01 19.06 -6.81
CA ILE A 88 -0.39 17.70 -7.23
C ILE A 88 0.80 16.76 -7.09
N ILE A 89 0.57 15.65 -6.40
CA ILE A 89 1.52 14.56 -6.21
C ILE A 89 1.25 13.50 -7.27
N HIS A 90 2.24 13.27 -8.14
CA HIS A 90 2.13 12.32 -9.24
C HIS A 90 2.93 11.05 -8.95
N ALA A 91 2.48 9.92 -9.47
CA ALA A 91 3.21 8.66 -9.39
C ALA A 91 4.50 8.72 -10.23
N PRO A 92 5.69 8.52 -9.65
CA PRO A 92 6.94 8.53 -10.40
C PRO A 92 7.11 7.29 -11.29
N SER A 93 6.35 6.23 -10.99
CA SER A 93 6.41 4.93 -11.65
C SER A 93 5.02 4.30 -11.68
N LYS A 94 4.81 3.35 -12.60
CA LYS A 94 3.65 2.45 -12.52
C LYS A 94 3.84 1.51 -11.33
N GLY A 95 2.78 1.09 -10.67
CA GLY A 95 2.89 0.19 -9.52
C GLY A 95 1.55 -0.02 -8.82
N ILE A 96 1.57 -0.37 -7.55
CA ILE A 96 0.40 -0.47 -6.68
C ILE A 96 0.57 0.44 -5.46
N ALA A 97 -0.45 1.21 -5.12
CA ALA A 97 -0.44 2.02 -3.90
C ALA A 97 -0.63 1.11 -2.68
N ILE A 98 0.41 0.94 -1.86
CA ILE A 98 0.35 0.04 -0.68
C ILE A 98 0.10 0.77 0.63
N ALA A 99 0.35 2.07 0.65
CA ALA A 99 -0.03 2.94 1.75
C ALA A 99 -0.19 4.38 1.24
N HIS A 100 -1.04 5.14 1.92
CA HIS A 100 -1.04 6.59 1.84
C HIS A 100 -1.17 7.17 3.25
N ARG A 101 -0.93 8.47 3.34
CA ARG A 101 -1.10 9.21 4.59
C ARG A 101 -2.54 9.10 5.10
N GLY A 102 -2.70 8.59 6.32
CA GLY A 102 -4.00 8.49 6.98
C GLY A 102 -4.53 9.83 7.51
N PRO A 103 -3.81 10.51 8.43
CA PRO A 103 -4.15 11.86 8.87
C PRO A 103 -3.95 12.88 7.77
N THR A 104 -4.95 13.72 7.52
CA THR A 104 -4.90 14.72 6.44
C THR A 104 -3.85 15.81 6.71
N LEU A 105 -3.59 16.18 7.96
CA LEU A 105 -2.53 17.14 8.30
C LEU A 105 -1.14 16.51 8.15
N THR A 106 -0.28 17.19 7.40
CA THR A 106 1.07 16.75 7.05
C THR A 106 2.11 17.82 7.37
N SER A 107 3.28 17.37 7.81
CA SER A 107 4.49 18.17 7.86
C SER A 107 5.34 17.92 6.62
N GLN A 108 6.17 18.89 6.23
CA GLN A 108 7.20 18.66 5.22
C GLN A 108 8.02 17.41 5.56
N GLY A 109 8.21 16.54 4.57
CA GLY A 109 8.91 15.27 4.73
C GLY A 109 8.06 14.12 5.29
N ASP A 110 6.78 14.32 5.60
CA ASP A 110 5.88 13.20 5.87
C ASP A 110 5.69 12.35 4.60
N ILE A 111 5.60 11.03 4.75
CA ILE A 111 5.26 10.14 3.63
C ILE A 111 3.78 10.35 3.28
N LEU A 112 3.52 10.72 2.03
CA LEU A 112 2.20 10.88 1.44
C LEU A 112 1.69 9.57 0.82
N PHE A 113 2.57 8.88 0.09
CA PHE A 113 2.27 7.62 -0.58
C PHE A 113 3.47 6.67 -0.52
N CYS A 114 3.18 5.38 -0.47
CA CYS A 114 4.14 4.32 -0.74
C CYS A 114 3.63 3.47 -1.90
N LEU A 115 4.45 3.35 -2.94
CA LEU A 115 4.20 2.48 -4.08
C LEU A 115 4.97 1.18 -3.91
N ALA A 116 4.49 0.12 -4.55
CA ALA A 116 5.21 -1.13 -4.67
C ALA A 116 5.09 -1.66 -6.10
N HIS A 117 5.98 -2.58 -6.45
CA HIS A 117 6.07 -3.22 -7.75
C HIS A 117 5.96 -4.72 -7.62
N ASP A 118 5.53 -5.39 -8.68
CA ASP A 118 5.51 -6.85 -8.72
C ASP A 118 6.91 -7.42 -8.50
N VAL A 119 7.01 -8.46 -7.68
CA VAL A 119 8.26 -9.20 -7.48
C VAL A 119 8.55 -10.02 -8.72
N GLU A 120 9.79 -9.95 -9.21
CA GLU A 120 10.25 -10.75 -10.35
C GLU A 120 10.10 -12.25 -10.08
N THR A 121 9.66 -12.99 -11.10
CA THR A 121 9.29 -14.41 -10.94
C THR A 121 10.47 -15.27 -10.50
N ASP A 122 11.70 -14.90 -10.90
CA ASP A 122 12.91 -15.62 -10.52
C ASP A 122 13.25 -15.49 -9.03
N VAL A 123 12.86 -14.38 -8.39
CA VAL A 123 13.01 -14.20 -6.94
C VAL A 123 12.08 -15.16 -6.20
N LEU A 124 10.84 -15.31 -6.66
CA LEU A 124 9.83 -16.16 -6.02
C LEU A 124 10.21 -17.65 -6.00
N LYS A 125 10.92 -18.12 -7.02
CA LYS A 125 11.40 -19.52 -7.09
C LYS A 125 12.38 -19.89 -5.97
N THR A 126 12.98 -18.91 -5.31
CA THR A 126 13.93 -19.14 -4.20
C THR A 126 13.22 -19.58 -2.91
N PHE A 127 11.91 -19.37 -2.80
CA PHE A 127 11.11 -19.70 -1.62
C PHE A 127 10.25 -20.97 -1.77
N ALA A 128 10.33 -21.63 -2.93
CA ALA A 128 9.62 -22.88 -3.24
C ALA A 128 10.55 -24.09 -3.06
#